data_AF-A0A662A7F4-F1
#
_entry.id   AF-A0A662A7F4-F1
#
_cell.length_a   1.000
_cell.length_b   1.000
_cell.length_c   1.000
_cell.angle_alpha   90.00
_cell.angle_beta   90.00
_cell.angle_gamma   90.00
#
_symmetry.space_group_name_H-M   'P 1'
#
loop_
_entity.id
_entity.type
_entity.pdbx_description
1 polymer ?
#
loop_
_entity_poly.entity_id
_entity_poly.type
_entity_poly.pdbx_seq_one_letter_code
_entity_poly.pdbx_strand_id
1 'polypeptide(L)'
;MNLEDNINNENLFDKLNEITKNISGKLNILNEQIDIDTQIEYFEYSKNIKEKNNDVSININDKKENLFNQETPIEEKKEIIVILASDDNVKSYRTLEKYSKNPDKELKDWSILALQESKMIIEGSILNENQIFISTGLGGKNSKLRYFTVLFAKNDNGFTDTQKQIISKELIFSLKHHNAEIEKIEFYKKFSKIASLIPIQEPIRNIFKEAINNCNELGHFINENFLITNTKILNNDEISAFLKNKKKSIKK
;
A
#
# COMPACT_ATOMS: atom_id res chain seq x y z
N MET A 1 -7.81 -22.60 2.66
CA MET A 1 -7.63 -21.30 1.99
C MET A 1 -8.18 -21.46 0.60
N ASN A 2 -9.47 -21.16 0.47
CA ASN A 2 -10.34 -21.57 -0.63
C ASN A 2 -10.23 -20.59 -1.80
N LEU A 3 -10.64 -21.05 -2.97
CA LEU A 3 -10.77 -20.26 -4.21
C LEU A 3 -11.60 -18.97 -4.08
N GLU A 4 -12.30 -18.79 -2.96
CA GLU A 4 -13.03 -17.57 -2.59
C GLU A 4 -12.11 -16.35 -2.42
N ASP A 5 -10.84 -16.53 -2.05
CA ASP A 5 -9.91 -15.40 -1.85
C ASP A 5 -9.51 -14.70 -3.16
N ASN A 6 -9.65 -15.37 -4.31
CA ASN A 6 -9.41 -14.74 -5.62
C ASN A 6 -10.61 -13.93 -6.11
N ILE A 7 -11.84 -14.39 -5.83
CA ILE A 7 -13.09 -13.69 -6.17
C ILE A 7 -13.26 -12.44 -5.29
N ASN A 8 -12.79 -12.49 -4.04
CA ASN A 8 -12.87 -11.35 -3.12
C ASN A 8 -11.95 -10.17 -3.52
N ASN A 9 -10.82 -10.46 -4.17
CA ASN A 9 -9.87 -9.43 -4.61
C ASN A 9 -10.27 -8.74 -5.92
N GLU A 10 -11.05 -9.37 -6.81
CA GLU A 10 -11.60 -8.69 -7.99
C GLU A 10 -12.55 -7.57 -7.57
N ASN A 11 -13.49 -7.89 -6.69
CA ASN A 11 -14.42 -6.91 -6.14
C ASN A 11 -13.73 -5.76 -5.37
N LEU A 12 -12.58 -5.99 -4.74
CA LEU A 12 -11.91 -4.96 -3.94
C LEU A 12 -11.25 -3.88 -4.81
N PHE A 13 -10.54 -4.26 -5.88
CA PHE A 13 -9.91 -3.29 -6.77
C PHE A 13 -10.95 -2.52 -7.58
N ASP A 14 -11.99 -3.21 -8.05
CA ASP A 14 -13.08 -2.55 -8.76
C ASP A 14 -13.86 -1.60 -7.83
N LYS A 15 -14.06 -1.97 -6.56
CA LYS A 15 -14.62 -1.06 -5.54
C LYS A 15 -13.71 0.13 -5.24
N LEU A 16 -12.40 -0.06 -5.11
CA LEU A 16 -11.45 1.05 -4.93
C LEU A 16 -11.52 2.01 -6.13
N ASN A 17 -11.56 1.47 -7.35
CA ASN A 17 -11.71 2.25 -8.58
C ASN A 17 -13.06 2.97 -8.63
N GLU A 18 -14.15 2.34 -8.19
CA GLU A 18 -15.48 2.94 -8.16
C GLU A 18 -15.58 4.07 -7.13
N ILE A 19 -15.07 3.85 -5.91
CA ILE A 19 -15.03 4.87 -4.85
C ILE A 19 -14.20 6.08 -5.33
N THR A 20 -13.06 5.84 -5.96
CA THR A 20 -12.12 6.89 -6.37
C THR A 20 -12.53 7.65 -7.63
N LYS A 21 -13.40 7.10 -8.48
CA LYS A 21 -13.96 7.80 -9.65
C LYS A 21 -14.84 9.00 -9.29
N ASN A 22 -15.52 8.94 -8.14
CA ASN A 22 -16.48 9.96 -7.71
C ASN A 22 -15.90 10.94 -6.68
N ILE A 23 -14.61 10.80 -6.34
CA ILE A 23 -13.94 11.67 -5.39
C ILE A 23 -13.51 12.97 -6.09
N SER A 24 -14.07 14.10 -5.65
CA SER A 24 -13.68 15.44 -6.11
C SER A 24 -12.56 16.09 -5.27
N GLY A 25 -11.93 15.31 -4.38
CA GLY A 25 -10.87 15.77 -3.47
C GLY A 25 -9.47 15.33 -3.88
N LYS A 26 -8.45 16.02 -3.37
CA LYS A 26 -7.05 15.63 -3.57
C LYS A 26 -6.75 14.35 -2.80
N LEU A 27 -6.15 13.38 -3.50
CA LEU A 27 -5.73 12.10 -2.92
C LEU A 27 -4.36 12.25 -2.25
N ASN A 28 -4.28 11.90 -0.96
CA ASN A 28 -3.05 11.78 -0.21
C ASN A 28 -2.72 10.32 0.02
N ILE A 29 -1.70 9.82 -0.69
CA ILE A 29 -1.27 8.44 -0.58
C ILE A 29 -0.13 8.35 0.43
N LEU A 30 -0.20 7.35 1.33
CA LEU A 30 0.93 7.00 2.19
C LEU A 30 2.07 6.44 1.34
N ASN A 31 3.22 7.11 1.36
CA ASN A 31 4.36 6.67 0.55
C ASN A 31 5.11 5.48 1.14
N GLU A 32 5.15 5.41 2.48
CA GLU A 32 5.92 4.41 3.22
C GLU A 32 5.22 3.04 3.25
N GLN A 33 6.03 2.00 3.38
CA GLN A 33 5.54 0.63 3.57
C GLN A 33 5.32 0.38 5.07
N ILE A 34 4.05 0.35 5.50
CA ILE A 34 3.66 0.10 6.88
C ILE A 34 2.70 -1.09 6.90
N ASP A 35 2.86 -2.00 7.85
CA ASP A 35 1.98 -3.16 7.96
C ASP A 35 0.50 -2.75 8.13
N ILE A 36 -0.40 -3.51 7.50
CA ILE A 36 -1.82 -3.17 7.46
C ILE A 36 -2.45 -3.20 8.86
N ASP A 37 -2.00 -4.09 9.74
CA ASP A 37 -2.55 -4.22 11.08
C ASP A 37 -2.17 -2.99 11.92
N THR A 38 -0.94 -2.48 11.75
CA THR A 38 -0.50 -1.23 12.40
C THR A 38 -1.27 -0.01 11.88
N GLN A 39 -1.59 0.04 10.58
CA GLN A 39 -2.42 1.11 10.02
C GLN A 39 -3.83 1.09 10.63
N ILE A 40 -4.45 -0.09 10.71
CA ILE A 40 -5.79 -0.26 11.32
C ILE A 40 -5.75 0.17 12.78
N GLU A 41 -4.79 -0.34 13.56
CA GLU A 41 -4.61 0.02 14.98
C GLU A 41 -4.54 1.54 15.17
N TYR A 42 -3.71 2.22 14.37
CA TYR A 42 -3.55 3.67 14.43
C TYR A 42 -4.87 4.40 14.13
N PHE A 43 -5.56 4.06 13.03
CA PHE A 43 -6.77 4.79 12.62
C PHE A 43 -7.96 4.53 13.53
N GLU A 44 -8.10 3.31 14.06
CA GLU A 44 -9.10 3.00 15.08
C GLU A 44 -8.82 3.78 16.37
N TYR A 45 -7.56 3.83 16.81
CA TYR A 45 -7.17 4.63 17.96
C TYR A 45 -7.42 6.13 17.74
N SER A 46 -7.03 6.66 16.58
CA SER A 46 -7.26 8.06 16.20
C SER A 46 -8.73 8.43 16.22
N LYS A 47 -9.59 7.57 15.65
CA LYS A 47 -11.04 7.74 15.69
C LYS A 47 -11.58 7.78 17.12
N ASN A 48 -11.18 6.82 17.96
CA ASN A 48 -11.63 6.74 19.35
C ASN A 48 -11.22 7.97 20.17
N ILE A 49 -10.02 8.51 19.95
CA ILE A 49 -9.55 9.72 20.62
C ILE A 49 -10.33 10.95 20.15
N LYS A 50 -10.58 11.11 18.85
CA LYS A 50 -11.39 12.22 18.32
C LYS A 50 -12.80 12.23 18.88
N GLU A 51 -13.43 11.06 18.99
CA GLU A 51 -14.77 10.93 19.57
C GLU A 51 -14.80 11.31 21.06
N LYS A 52 -13.78 10.92 21.84
CA LYS A 52 -13.65 11.29 23.26
C LYS A 52 -13.32 12.78 23.47
N ASN A 53 -12.59 13.38 22.54
CA ASN A 53 -12.07 14.76 22.68
C ASN A 53 -13.08 15.85 22.30
N ASN A 54 -14.18 15.51 21.61
CA ASN A 54 -15.25 16.48 21.35
C ASN A 54 -15.88 17.03 22.65
N ASP A 55 -15.68 16.36 23.79
CA ASP A 55 -16.19 16.78 25.10
C ASP A 55 -15.16 17.53 25.98
N VAL A 56 -13.86 17.52 25.65
CA VAL A 56 -12.80 18.08 26.51
C VAL A 56 -11.74 18.77 25.66
N SER A 57 -11.56 20.08 25.85
CA SER A 57 -10.43 20.83 25.31
C SER A 57 -9.13 20.37 25.99
N ILE A 58 -8.49 19.35 25.42
CA ILE A 58 -7.19 18.90 25.91
C ILE A 58 -6.18 20.02 25.69
N ASN A 59 -5.52 20.47 26.76
CA ASN A 59 -4.40 21.40 26.66
C ASN A 59 -3.19 20.67 26.04
N ILE A 60 -3.13 20.63 24.71
CA ILE A 60 -2.07 19.98 23.92
C ILE A 60 -0.68 20.50 24.34
N ASN A 61 -0.59 21.73 24.83
CA ASN A 61 0.70 22.33 25.17
C ASN A 61 1.39 21.66 26.36
N ASP A 62 0.64 21.18 27.35
CA ASP A 62 1.22 20.56 28.55
C ASP A 62 1.76 19.15 28.25
N LYS A 63 1.20 18.45 27.27
CA LYS A 63 1.58 17.06 26.94
C LYS A 63 2.71 16.95 25.90
N LYS A 64 3.07 18.03 25.20
CA LYS A 64 4.09 17.99 24.11
C LYS A 64 5.47 17.59 24.60
N GLU A 65 5.84 17.94 25.83
CA GLU A 65 7.15 17.63 26.39
C GLU A 65 7.29 16.14 26.72
N ASN A 66 6.20 15.51 27.17
CA ASN A 66 6.13 14.08 27.48
C ASN A 66 6.42 13.20 26.24
N LEU A 67 6.12 13.69 25.03
CA LEU A 67 6.44 12.96 23.80
C LEU A 67 7.94 12.66 23.66
N PHE A 68 8.80 13.56 24.13
CA PHE A 68 10.26 13.42 24.04
C PHE A 68 10.89 12.84 25.29
N ASN A 69 10.12 12.68 26.37
CA ASN A 69 10.62 12.07 27.60
C ASN A 69 10.74 10.55 27.43
N GLN A 70 11.90 9.99 27.77
CA GLN A 70 12.15 8.55 27.68
C GLN A 70 11.39 7.75 28.75
N GLU A 71 11.02 8.38 29.86
CA GLU A 71 10.28 7.74 30.96
C GLU A 71 8.76 7.70 30.71
N THR A 72 8.26 8.50 29.76
CA THR A 72 6.84 8.52 29.43
C THR A 72 6.42 7.19 28.80
N PRO A 73 5.36 6.53 29.32
CA PRO A 73 4.86 5.28 28.76
C PRO A 73 4.47 5.39 27.28
N ILE A 74 4.69 4.31 26.53
CA ILE A 74 4.39 4.24 25.10
C ILE A 74 2.92 4.54 24.79
N GLU A 75 2.00 4.05 25.62
CA GLU A 75 0.56 4.32 25.45
C GLU A 75 0.21 5.81 25.63
N GLU A 76 0.88 6.52 26.54
CA GLU A 76 0.70 7.97 26.67
C GLU A 76 1.27 8.69 25.45
N LYS A 77 2.43 8.25 24.94
CA LYS A 77 2.99 8.80 23.70
C LYS A 77 2.09 8.56 22.48
N LYS A 78 1.44 7.39 22.37
CA LYS A 78 0.43 7.10 21.34
C LYS A 78 -0.70 8.13 21.36
N GLU A 79 -1.24 8.41 22.56
CA GLU A 79 -2.28 9.42 22.75
C GLU A 79 -1.80 10.81 22.28
N ILE A 80 -0.60 11.22 22.71
CA ILE A 80 -0.01 12.52 22.35
C ILE A 80 0.18 12.63 20.83
N ILE A 81 0.73 11.60 20.19
CA ILE A 81 0.96 11.57 18.73
C ILE A 81 -0.35 11.78 17.98
N VAL A 82 -1.40 11.05 18.36
CA VAL A 82 -2.72 11.11 17.71
C VAL A 82 -3.41 12.46 17.93
N ILE A 83 -3.30 13.03 19.13
CA ILE A 83 -3.84 14.36 19.43
C ILE A 83 -3.15 15.41 18.57
N LEU A 84 -1.81 15.37 18.50
CA LEU A 84 -1.04 16.29 17.65
C LEU A 84 -1.35 16.10 16.17
N ALA A 85 -1.64 14.86 15.74
CA ALA A 85 -1.95 14.55 14.34
C ALA A 85 -3.28 15.14 13.90
N SER A 86 -4.23 15.25 14.84
CA SER A 86 -5.60 15.70 14.60
C SER A 86 -5.76 17.23 14.66
N ASP A 87 -4.71 17.94 15.09
CA ASP A 87 -4.68 19.39 15.24
C ASP A 87 -4.22 20.07 13.93
N ASP A 88 -4.93 21.11 13.49
CA ASP A 88 -4.60 21.89 12.29
C ASP A 88 -3.49 22.93 12.54
N ASN A 89 -2.95 22.98 13.76
CA ASN A 89 -1.85 23.86 14.11
C ASN A 89 -0.50 23.40 13.56
N VAL A 90 0.18 24.28 12.82
CA VAL A 90 1.55 24.07 12.30
C VAL A 90 2.54 23.69 13.41
N LYS A 91 2.37 24.18 14.65
CA LYS A 91 3.25 23.79 15.77
C LYS A 91 3.12 22.30 16.11
N SER A 92 1.92 21.73 16.03
CA SER A 92 1.68 20.31 16.31
C SER A 92 2.33 19.45 15.22
N TYR A 93 2.21 19.85 13.95
CA TYR A 93 2.97 19.25 12.85
C TYR A 93 4.48 19.30 13.07
N ARG A 94 5.04 20.46 13.47
CA ARG A 94 6.48 20.60 13.72
C ARG A 94 6.96 19.71 14.88
N THR A 95 6.14 19.52 15.90
CA THR A 95 6.44 18.60 17.00
C THR A 95 6.51 17.15 16.51
N LEU A 96 5.53 16.71 15.70
CA LEU A 96 5.55 15.38 15.07
C LEU A 96 6.73 15.21 14.10
N GLU A 97 7.05 16.23 13.32
CA GLU A 97 8.19 16.25 12.40
C GLU A 97 9.51 16.10 13.17
N LYS A 98 9.62 16.71 14.35
CA LYS A 98 10.78 16.55 15.22
C LYS A 98 10.86 15.13 15.80
N TYR A 99 9.74 14.61 16.30
CA TYR A 99 9.67 13.28 16.91
C TYR A 99 9.96 12.15 15.89
N SER A 100 9.37 12.21 14.70
CA SER A 100 9.56 11.23 13.61
C SER A 100 11.01 11.09 13.12
N LYS A 101 11.90 12.04 13.41
CA LYS A 101 13.34 11.91 13.11
C LYS A 101 14.05 10.90 14.00
N ASN A 102 13.60 10.73 15.24
CA ASN A 102 14.15 9.77 16.19
C ASN A 102 13.05 9.27 17.15
N PRO A 103 12.06 8.52 16.62
CA PRO A 103 10.94 8.06 17.41
C PRO A 103 11.35 6.89 18.32
N ASP A 104 10.57 6.65 19.37
CA ASP A 104 10.63 5.36 20.06
C ASP A 104 10.43 4.24 19.03
N LYS A 105 11.20 3.15 19.16
CA LYS A 105 11.24 2.07 18.15
C LYS A 105 9.85 1.50 17.83
N GLU A 106 9.01 1.38 18.86
CA GLU A 106 7.64 0.85 18.78
C GLU A 106 6.67 1.83 18.11
N LEU A 107 7.00 3.12 18.09
CA LEU A 107 6.16 4.20 17.58
C LEU A 107 6.68 4.77 16.26
N LYS A 108 7.65 4.12 15.63
CA LYS A 108 8.19 4.56 14.35
C LYS A 108 7.08 4.69 13.30
N ASP A 109 6.31 3.64 13.09
CA ASP A 109 5.27 3.62 12.05
C ASP A 109 4.10 4.55 12.42
N TRP A 110 3.73 4.59 13.70
CA TRP A 110 2.76 5.55 14.23
C TRP A 110 3.18 7.00 13.99
N SER A 111 4.47 7.33 14.15
CA SER A 111 4.98 8.68 13.91
C SER A 111 4.88 9.09 12.45
N ILE A 112 5.05 8.14 11.52
CA ILE A 112 4.92 8.37 10.07
C ILE A 112 3.45 8.61 9.72
N LEU A 113 2.55 7.76 10.22
CA LEU A 113 1.10 7.88 9.99
C LEU A 113 0.58 9.23 10.53
N ALA A 114 0.96 9.57 11.75
CA ALA A 114 0.58 10.82 12.39
C ALA A 114 1.10 12.07 11.68
N LEU A 115 2.36 12.05 11.24
CA LEU A 115 2.93 13.16 10.49
C LEU A 115 2.20 13.37 9.15
N GLN A 116 1.84 12.27 8.48
CA GLN A 116 1.12 12.31 7.22
C GLN A 116 -0.34 12.76 7.40
N GLU A 117 -1.02 12.31 8.45
CA GLU A 117 -2.37 12.78 8.82
C GLU A 117 -2.36 14.28 9.16
N SER A 118 -1.42 14.72 10.00
CA SER A 118 -1.26 16.14 10.35
C SER A 118 -1.02 17.02 9.12
N LYS A 119 -0.15 16.57 8.21
CA LYS A 119 0.09 17.25 6.94
C LYS A 119 -1.18 17.39 6.11
N MET A 120 -1.95 16.30 6.01
CA MET A 120 -3.19 16.28 5.26
C MET A 120 -4.23 17.25 5.84
N ILE A 121 -4.38 17.29 7.17
CA ILE A 121 -5.33 18.20 7.85
C ILE A 121 -4.93 19.66 7.60
N ILE A 122 -3.65 20.00 7.72
CA ILE A 122 -3.14 21.35 7.46
C ILE A 122 -3.32 21.74 5.99
N GLU A 123 -3.00 20.85 5.04
CA GLU A 123 -3.21 21.14 3.62
C GLU A 123 -4.69 21.34 3.31
N GLY A 124 -5.57 20.51 3.89
CA GLY A 124 -7.02 20.64 3.73
C GLY A 124 -7.59 21.94 4.28
N SER A 125 -7.14 22.37 5.47
CA SER A 125 -7.58 23.64 6.07
C SER A 125 -7.11 24.87 5.30
N ILE A 126 -5.90 24.84 4.73
CA ILE A 126 -5.37 25.93 3.91
C ILE A 126 -6.10 26.02 2.56
N LEU A 127 -6.36 24.87 1.92
CA LEU A 127 -6.97 24.82 0.58
C LEU A 127 -8.51 24.90 0.61
N ASN A 128 -9.14 24.77 1.79
CA ASN A 128 -10.59 24.58 1.94
C ASN A 128 -11.11 23.42 1.05
N GLU A 129 -10.31 22.36 0.94
CA GLU A 129 -10.60 21.19 0.12
C GLU A 129 -10.62 19.93 0.97
N ASN A 130 -11.60 19.06 0.70
CA ASN A 130 -11.62 17.74 1.29
C ASN A 130 -10.44 16.92 0.75
N GLN A 131 -9.56 16.51 1.66
CA GLN A 131 -8.44 15.63 1.37
C GLN A 131 -8.84 14.18 1.70
N ILE A 132 -8.50 13.24 0.82
CA ILE A 132 -8.77 11.81 1.06
C ILE A 132 -7.46 11.09 1.30
N PHE A 133 -7.36 10.47 2.47
CA PHE A 133 -6.23 9.63 2.83
C PHE A 133 -6.39 8.23 2.25
N ILE A 134 -5.39 7.77 1.51
CA ILE A 134 -5.31 6.41 0.99
C ILE A 134 -4.01 5.78 1.49
N SER A 135 -4.12 4.67 2.19
CA SER A 135 -2.96 3.87 2.58
C SER A 135 -3.15 2.42 2.18
N THR A 136 -2.03 1.79 1.84
CA THR A 136 -1.93 0.37 1.53
C THR A 136 -0.70 -0.16 2.24
N GLY A 137 -0.60 -1.47 2.41
CA GLY A 137 0.55 -2.04 3.10
C GLY A 137 1.87 -1.86 2.35
N LEU A 138 1.84 -1.71 1.01
CA LEU A 138 3.00 -1.39 0.16
C LEU A 138 3.24 0.11 -0.08
N GLY A 139 2.31 0.96 0.36
CA GLY A 139 2.32 2.39 0.11
C GLY A 139 2.16 2.75 -1.38
N GLY A 140 2.54 3.97 -1.72
CA GLY A 140 2.49 4.49 -3.08
C GLY A 140 3.38 5.70 -3.32
N LYS A 141 3.12 6.42 -4.41
CA LYS A 141 3.82 7.65 -4.79
C LYS A 141 3.05 8.38 -5.88
N ASN A 142 2.96 9.72 -5.81
CA ASN A 142 2.42 10.57 -6.88
C ASN A 142 1.05 10.09 -7.44
N SER A 143 0.08 9.83 -6.57
CA SER A 143 -1.25 9.31 -6.94
C SER A 143 -1.26 7.89 -7.55
N LYS A 144 -0.14 7.16 -7.46
CA LYS A 144 0.01 5.75 -7.84
C LYS A 144 0.17 4.89 -6.60
N LEU A 145 -0.39 3.69 -6.61
CA LEU A 145 -0.21 2.69 -5.55
C LEU A 145 0.85 1.68 -5.97
N ARG A 146 1.60 1.16 -4.99
CA ARG A 146 2.51 0.04 -5.23
C ARG A 146 1.75 -1.27 -5.23
N TYR A 147 2.07 -2.08 -6.21
CA TYR A 147 1.58 -3.44 -6.36
C TYR A 147 2.74 -4.42 -6.47
N PHE A 148 2.55 -5.55 -5.83
CA PHE A 148 3.38 -6.72 -5.95
C PHE A 148 2.66 -7.76 -6.80
N THR A 149 3.21 -8.07 -7.96
CA THR A 149 2.67 -9.02 -8.94
C THR A 149 3.59 -10.22 -9.09
N VAL A 150 3.01 -11.42 -9.22
CA VAL A 150 3.73 -12.65 -9.51
C VAL A 150 3.22 -13.29 -10.79
N LEU A 151 4.08 -13.41 -11.79
CA LEU A 151 3.79 -14.16 -13.03
C LEU A 151 4.40 -15.55 -12.93
N PHE A 152 3.66 -16.57 -13.36
CA PHE A 152 4.10 -17.95 -13.29
C PHE A 152 4.53 -18.47 -14.64
N ALA A 153 5.65 -19.19 -14.68
CA ALA A 153 6.05 -19.92 -15.88
C ALA A 153 5.06 -21.07 -16.13
N LYS A 154 4.70 -21.29 -17.40
CA LYS A 154 3.86 -22.43 -17.80
C LYS A 154 4.65 -23.74 -17.70
N ASN A 155 5.96 -23.69 -17.96
CA ASN A 155 6.85 -24.84 -17.95
C ASN A 155 7.60 -24.97 -16.62
N ASP A 156 7.84 -26.22 -16.18
CA ASP A 156 8.56 -26.50 -14.93
C ASP A 156 10.03 -26.06 -14.94
N ASN A 157 10.60 -25.82 -16.13
CA ASN A 157 11.96 -25.32 -16.34
C ASN A 157 12.07 -23.80 -16.17
N GLY A 158 10.95 -23.09 -16.02
CA GLY A 158 10.96 -21.63 -15.86
C GLY A 158 11.03 -20.85 -17.16
N PHE A 159 11.44 -19.59 -17.03
CA PHE A 159 11.66 -18.67 -18.14
C PHE A 159 13.10 -18.76 -18.65
N THR A 160 13.28 -18.90 -19.96
CA THR A 160 14.59 -18.73 -20.62
C THR A 160 15.01 -17.27 -20.60
N ASP A 161 16.29 -16.97 -20.85
CA ASP A 161 16.76 -15.58 -20.85
C ASP A 161 16.07 -14.73 -21.92
N THR A 162 15.80 -15.29 -23.10
CA THR A 162 14.98 -14.64 -24.12
C THR A 162 13.57 -14.33 -23.62
N GLN A 163 12.92 -15.29 -22.93
CA GLN A 163 11.57 -15.08 -22.37
C GLN A 163 11.58 -14.01 -21.27
N LYS A 164 12.61 -13.98 -20.41
CA LYS A 164 12.76 -12.92 -19.39
C LYS A 164 12.87 -11.53 -20.03
N GLN A 165 13.61 -11.42 -21.13
CA GLN A 165 13.72 -10.16 -21.89
C GLN A 165 12.39 -9.76 -22.52
N ILE A 166 11.65 -10.70 -23.11
CA ILE A 166 10.32 -10.44 -23.66
C ILE A 166 9.37 -9.95 -22.56
N ILE A 167 9.28 -10.66 -21.44
CA ILE A 167 8.45 -10.28 -20.28
C ILE A 167 8.78 -8.86 -19.82
N SER A 168 10.08 -8.57 -19.65
CA SER A 168 10.50 -7.27 -19.13
C SER A 168 10.12 -6.14 -20.10
N LYS A 169 10.35 -6.33 -21.39
CA LYS A 169 10.02 -5.33 -22.42
C LYS A 169 8.51 -5.11 -22.52
N GLU A 170 7.74 -6.19 -22.55
CA GLU A 170 6.29 -6.10 -22.68
C GLU A 170 5.67 -5.44 -21.45
N LEU A 171 6.06 -5.84 -20.24
CA LEU A 171 5.60 -5.19 -19.02
C LEU A 171 5.94 -3.70 -18.99
N ILE A 172 7.18 -3.32 -19.33
CA ILE A 172 7.56 -1.92 -19.37
C ILE A 172 6.72 -1.14 -20.39
N PHE A 173 6.48 -1.73 -21.56
CA PHE A 173 5.68 -1.13 -22.61
C PHE A 173 4.23 -0.95 -22.17
N SER A 174 3.54 -2.03 -21.79
CA SER A 174 2.14 -1.99 -21.36
C SER A 174 1.95 -1.06 -20.16
N LEU A 175 2.77 -1.15 -19.11
CA LEU A 175 2.59 -0.28 -17.94
C LEU A 175 2.82 1.21 -18.30
N LYS A 176 3.80 1.52 -19.13
CA LYS A 176 4.06 2.91 -19.53
C LYS A 176 2.87 3.54 -20.28
N HIS A 177 2.15 2.77 -21.08
CA HIS A 177 0.92 3.23 -21.76
C HIS A 177 -0.17 3.70 -20.79
N HIS A 178 -0.19 3.14 -19.58
CA HIS A 178 -1.14 3.47 -18.52
C HIS A 178 -0.55 4.44 -17.47
N ASN A 179 0.51 5.18 -17.81
CA ASN A 179 1.25 6.02 -16.86
C ASN A 179 1.66 5.25 -15.59
N ALA A 180 1.90 3.94 -15.71
CA ALA A 180 2.42 3.10 -14.65
C ALA A 180 3.94 2.91 -14.81
N GLU A 181 4.59 2.56 -13.70
CA GLU A 181 6.04 2.42 -13.63
C GLU A 181 6.41 1.07 -13.02
N ILE A 182 7.41 0.41 -13.59
CA ILE A 182 8.04 -0.77 -12.99
C ILE A 182 9.13 -0.27 -12.03
N GLU A 183 9.04 -0.63 -10.76
CA GLU A 183 10.09 -0.36 -9.77
C GLU A 183 11.13 -1.48 -9.74
N LYS A 184 10.70 -2.75 -9.90
CA LYS A 184 11.59 -3.90 -9.84
C LYS A 184 11.01 -5.11 -10.57
N ILE A 185 11.86 -5.89 -11.25
CA ILE A 185 11.53 -7.21 -11.78
C ILE A 185 12.62 -8.19 -11.33
N GLU A 186 12.21 -9.31 -10.73
CA GLU A 186 13.11 -10.38 -10.31
C GLU A 186 12.61 -11.72 -10.86
N PHE A 187 13.51 -12.48 -11.49
CA PHE A 187 13.18 -13.78 -12.05
C PHE A 187 13.67 -14.90 -11.15
N TYR A 188 12.78 -15.85 -10.88
CA TYR A 188 13.05 -17.08 -10.15
C TYR A 188 12.74 -18.28 -11.05
N LYS A 189 13.10 -19.48 -10.59
CA LYS A 189 13.01 -20.70 -11.40
C LYS A 189 11.61 -20.98 -11.96
N LYS A 190 10.53 -20.63 -11.28
CA LYS A 190 9.15 -20.94 -11.73
C LYS A 190 8.22 -19.74 -11.83
N PHE A 191 8.70 -18.55 -11.46
CA PHE A 191 7.90 -17.34 -11.42
C PHE A 191 8.80 -16.11 -11.48
N SER A 192 8.21 -14.96 -11.77
CA SER A 192 8.83 -13.66 -11.60
C SER A 192 8.08 -12.84 -10.55
N LYS A 193 8.80 -12.00 -9.82
CA LYS A 193 8.24 -11.00 -8.92
C LYS A 193 8.37 -9.63 -9.57
N ILE A 194 7.30 -8.85 -9.53
CA ILE A 194 7.26 -7.51 -10.08
C ILE A 194 6.75 -6.55 -9.01
N ALA A 195 7.46 -5.46 -8.80
CA ALA A 195 6.97 -4.30 -8.05
C ALA A 195 6.67 -3.18 -9.06
N SER A 196 5.47 -2.62 -8.99
CA SER A 196 5.02 -1.58 -9.92
C SER A 196 4.18 -0.50 -9.23
N LEU A 197 4.36 0.76 -9.64
CA LEU A 197 3.51 1.89 -9.29
C LEU A 197 2.45 2.08 -10.37
N ILE A 198 1.17 1.97 -10.00
CA ILE A 198 0.05 2.03 -10.94
C ILE A 198 -0.94 3.10 -10.48
N PRO A 199 -1.38 4.02 -11.36
CA PRO A 199 -2.41 5.00 -11.00
C PRO A 199 -3.67 4.31 -10.50
N ILE A 200 -4.30 4.88 -9.48
CA ILE A 200 -5.47 4.28 -8.81
C ILE A 200 -6.63 4.04 -9.79
N GLN A 201 -6.78 4.87 -10.81
CA GLN A 201 -7.91 4.80 -11.75
C GLN A 201 -7.76 3.69 -12.80
N GLU A 202 -6.56 3.10 -12.93
CA GLU A 202 -6.26 2.16 -13.99
C GLU A 202 -6.76 0.73 -13.66
N PRO A 203 -7.27 -0.01 -14.66
CA PRO A 203 -7.74 -1.37 -14.47
C PRO A 203 -6.55 -2.34 -14.40
N ILE A 204 -5.87 -2.37 -13.25
CA ILE A 204 -4.61 -3.08 -13.03
C ILE A 204 -4.59 -4.52 -13.55
N ARG A 205 -5.66 -5.29 -13.33
CA ARG A 205 -5.73 -6.68 -13.80
C ARG A 205 -5.75 -6.75 -15.33
N ASN A 206 -6.41 -5.81 -15.99
CA ASN A 206 -6.46 -5.76 -17.45
C ASN A 206 -5.09 -5.42 -18.03
N ILE A 207 -4.37 -4.48 -17.42
CA ILE A 207 -2.99 -4.13 -17.82
C ILE A 207 -2.10 -5.38 -17.81
N PHE A 208 -2.12 -6.15 -16.72
CA PHE A 208 -1.32 -7.37 -16.63
C PHE A 208 -1.84 -8.50 -17.54
N LYS A 209 -3.17 -8.64 -17.71
CA LYS A 209 -3.74 -9.62 -18.66
C LYS A 209 -3.29 -9.34 -20.10
N GLU A 210 -3.33 -8.09 -20.53
CA GLU A 210 -2.88 -7.66 -21.85
C GLU A 210 -1.39 -7.96 -22.05
N ALA A 211 -0.53 -7.54 -21.11
CA ALA A 211 0.90 -7.83 -21.16
C ALA A 211 1.20 -9.34 -21.22
N ILE A 212 0.46 -10.16 -20.46
CA ILE A 212 0.61 -11.62 -20.48
C ILE A 212 0.17 -12.21 -21.81
N ASN A 213 -0.94 -11.73 -22.39
CA ASN A 213 -1.44 -12.19 -23.68
C ASN A 213 -0.43 -11.89 -24.80
N ASN A 214 0.08 -10.66 -24.85
CA ASN A 214 1.08 -10.24 -25.83
C ASN A 214 2.36 -11.09 -25.72
N CYS A 215 2.83 -11.38 -24.49
CA CYS A 215 3.94 -12.30 -24.29
C CYS A 215 3.63 -13.72 -24.81
N ASN A 216 2.39 -14.20 -24.61
CA ASN A 216 1.99 -15.54 -24.98
C ASN A 216 1.76 -15.71 -26.50
N GLU A 217 1.48 -14.64 -27.25
CA GLU A 217 1.49 -14.68 -28.72
C GLU A 217 2.88 -15.08 -29.28
N LEU A 218 3.95 -14.75 -28.56
CA LEU A 218 5.33 -15.02 -28.97
C LEU A 218 5.86 -16.42 -28.60
N GLY A 219 5.10 -17.21 -27.82
CA GLY A 219 5.57 -18.56 -27.45
C GLY A 219 4.87 -19.22 -26.25
N HIS A 220 3.73 -18.70 -25.82
CA HIS A 220 2.80 -19.28 -24.84
C HIS A 220 3.47 -19.83 -23.56
N PHE A 221 4.36 -19.05 -22.94
CA PHE A 221 5.23 -19.49 -21.84
C PHE A 221 4.87 -18.94 -20.46
N ILE A 222 3.90 -18.02 -20.35
CA ILE A 222 3.39 -17.48 -19.08
C ILE A 222 2.01 -18.08 -18.79
N ASN A 223 1.75 -18.42 -17.53
CA ASN A 223 0.39 -18.75 -17.09
C ASN A 223 -0.50 -17.50 -17.14
N GLU A 224 -1.71 -17.63 -17.70
CA GLU A 224 -2.69 -16.53 -17.74
C GLU A 224 -3.11 -16.05 -16.34
N ASN A 225 -3.03 -16.94 -15.35
CA ASN A 225 -3.28 -16.56 -13.97
C ASN A 225 -2.00 -16.03 -13.33
N PHE A 226 -2.14 -14.94 -12.59
CA PHE A 226 -1.08 -14.29 -11.84
C PHE A 226 -1.58 -13.93 -10.43
N LEU A 227 -0.66 -13.67 -9.51
CA LEU A 227 -1.00 -13.08 -8.20
C LEU A 227 -0.74 -11.59 -8.24
N ILE A 228 -1.57 -10.82 -7.54
CA ILE A 228 -1.40 -9.38 -7.40
C ILE A 228 -1.92 -8.91 -6.04
N THR A 229 -1.17 -8.05 -5.36
CA THR A 229 -1.55 -7.47 -4.06
C THR A 229 -0.89 -6.11 -3.86
N ASN A 230 -1.52 -5.22 -3.09
CA ASN A 230 -0.97 -3.95 -2.60
C ASN A 230 -0.74 -3.98 -1.07
N THR A 231 -0.85 -5.15 -0.45
CA THR A 231 -0.75 -5.30 1.02
C THR A 231 0.67 -5.64 1.45
N LYS A 232 1.31 -6.65 0.85
CA LYS A 232 2.66 -7.06 1.25
C LYS A 232 3.42 -7.74 0.12
N ILE A 233 4.75 -7.74 0.24
CA ILE A 233 5.62 -8.52 -0.64
C ILE A 233 5.58 -9.97 -0.17
N LEU A 234 5.22 -10.89 -1.08
CA LEU A 234 5.18 -12.31 -0.75
C LEU A 234 6.58 -12.93 -0.83
N ASN A 235 6.90 -13.75 0.17
CA ASN A 235 8.12 -14.53 0.15
C ASN A 235 7.99 -15.76 -0.78
N ASN A 236 9.10 -16.46 -1.02
CA ASN A 236 9.13 -17.58 -1.97
C ASN A 236 8.28 -18.78 -1.51
N ASP A 237 8.16 -18.99 -0.21
CA ASP A 237 7.41 -20.10 0.38
C ASP A 237 5.90 -19.87 0.27
N GLU A 238 5.45 -18.63 0.53
CA GLU A 238 4.07 -18.20 0.32
C GLU A 238 3.65 -18.40 -1.13
N ILE A 239 4.46 -17.92 -2.08
CA ILE A 239 4.21 -18.08 -3.53
C ILE A 239 4.18 -19.56 -3.92
N SER A 240 5.09 -20.37 -3.37
CA SER A 240 5.15 -21.81 -3.64
C SER A 240 3.95 -22.57 -3.06
N ALA A 241 3.42 -22.15 -1.91
CA ALA A 241 2.20 -22.70 -1.32
C ALA A 241 0.98 -22.42 -2.21
N PHE A 242 0.86 -21.21 -2.77
CA PHE A 242 -0.18 -20.87 -3.76
C PHE A 242 -0.12 -21.80 -4.98
N LEU A 243 1.07 -22.06 -5.51
CA LEU A 243 1.26 -22.99 -6.64
C LEU A 243 0.83 -24.43 -6.32
N LYS A 244 1.13 -24.93 -5.11
CA LYS A 244 0.77 -26.29 -4.68
C LYS A 244 -0.73 -26.46 -4.48
N ASN A 245 -1.40 -25.48 -3.90
CA ASN A 245 -2.85 -25.52 -3.67
C ASN A 245 -3.63 -25.53 -4.98
N LYS A 246 -3.19 -24.77 -5.99
CA LYS A 246 -3.81 -24.77 -7.32
C LYS A 246 -3.72 -26.14 -8.03
N LYS A 247 -2.61 -26.88 -7.87
CA LYS A 247 -2.46 -28.24 -8.43
C LYS A 247 -3.36 -29.29 -7.75
N LYS A 248 -3.80 -29.07 -6.50
CA LYS A 248 -4.74 -29.96 -5.80
C LYS A 248 -6.19 -29.75 -6.24
N SER A 249 -6.59 -28.52 -6.55
CA SER A 249 -7.96 -28.19 -6.97
C SER A 249 -8.31 -28.65 -8.39
N ILE A 250 -7.32 -28.92 -9.25
CA ILE A 250 -7.52 -29.39 -10.63
C ILE A 250 -7.55 -30.93 -10.71
N LYS A 251 -7.21 -31.63 -9.61
CA LYS A 251 -7.19 -33.11 -9.53
C LYS A 251 -8.40 -33.71 -8.81
N LYS A 252 -9.40 -32.90 -8.47
CA LYS A 252 -10.73 -33.34 -8.02
C LYS A 252 -11.73 -33.04 -9.11
#